data_AF-A0A7S1WBW9-F1
#
_entry.id   AF-A0A7S1WBW9-F1
#
_cell.length_a   1.000
_cell.length_b   1.000
_cell.length_c   1.000
_cell.angle_alpha   90.00
_cell.angle_beta   90.00
_cell.angle_gamma   90.00
#
_symmetry.space_group_name_H-M   'P 1'
#
loop_
_entity.id
_entity.type
_entity.pdbx_description
1 polymer ?
#
loop_
_entity_poly.entity_id
_entity_poly.type
_entity_poly.pdbx_seq_one_letter_code
_entity_poly.pdbx_strand_id
1 'polypeptide(L)'
;SGPPGSLGSEFNARGGGTYAAEWEPSAKYIRTWFWPRGQEPVDLMQRRPDPALWGLPYSYFSLDPSVCSARHFANMRLVFDITFCGDLAGATFMRDCPEVASQMSCEEFVRHYPGVA
;
A
#
# COMPACT_ATOMS: atom_id res chain seq x y z
N SER A 1 -7.40 -4.24 -6.55
CA SER A 1 -6.24 -3.73 -7.33
C SER A 1 -6.09 -2.24 -7.05
N GLY A 2 -4.84 -1.75 -6.98
CA GLY A 2 -4.46 -0.34 -6.78
C GLY A 2 -4.83 0.60 -7.93
N PRO A 3 -4.71 1.92 -7.75
CA PRO A 3 -4.64 2.83 -8.89
C PRO A 3 -3.49 2.44 -9.84
N PRO A 4 -3.58 2.73 -11.15
CA PRO A 4 -2.49 2.48 -12.08
C PRO A 4 -1.18 3.14 -11.64
N GLY A 5 -0.05 2.43 -11.77
CA GLY A 5 1.26 2.95 -11.38
C GLY A 5 1.44 3.23 -9.89
N SER A 6 0.59 2.69 -9.02
CA SER A 6 0.68 2.93 -7.57
C SER A 6 1.67 2.00 -6.87
N LEU A 7 2.11 0.90 -7.50
CA LEU A 7 2.94 -0.12 -6.85
C LEU A 7 4.04 -0.68 -7.76
N GLY A 8 5.05 -1.27 -7.13
CA GLY A 8 6.10 -2.05 -7.79
C GLY A 8 6.91 -1.30 -8.83
N SER A 9 7.39 -2.04 -9.84
CA SER A 9 8.26 -1.52 -10.89
C SER A 9 7.62 -0.37 -11.69
N GLU A 10 6.30 -0.37 -11.89
CA GLU A 10 5.61 0.70 -12.59
C GLU A 10 5.65 2.02 -11.79
N PHE A 11 5.39 1.96 -10.48
CA PHE A 11 5.53 3.11 -9.59
C PHE A 11 6.95 3.69 -9.63
N ASN A 12 7.96 2.81 -9.56
CA ASN A 12 9.37 3.21 -9.62
C ASN A 12 9.73 3.86 -10.96
N ALA A 13 9.31 3.27 -12.07
CA ALA A 13 9.57 3.79 -13.42
C ALA A 13 8.92 5.17 -13.66
N ARG A 14 7.82 5.47 -12.97
CA ARG A 14 7.14 6.78 -13.01
C ARG A 14 7.73 7.81 -12.02
N GLY A 15 8.80 7.45 -11.31
CA GLY A 15 9.46 8.33 -10.34
C GLY A 15 8.75 8.42 -8.98
N GLY A 16 7.84 7.48 -8.71
CA GLY A 16 7.07 7.35 -7.48
C GLY A 16 5.82 8.24 -7.44
N GLY A 17 5.42 8.58 -6.23
CA GLY A 17 4.26 9.43 -5.95
C GLY A 17 4.01 9.52 -4.46
N THR A 18 2.91 10.18 -4.11
CA THR A 18 2.55 10.47 -2.72
C THR A 18 1.34 9.65 -2.30
N TYR A 19 1.48 8.93 -1.19
CA TYR A 19 0.37 8.28 -0.51
C TYR A 19 -0.06 9.11 0.68
N ALA A 20 -1.37 9.29 0.83
CA ALA A 20 -1.97 9.86 2.04
C ALA A 20 -2.96 8.86 2.65
N ALA A 21 -2.97 8.82 3.98
CA ALA A 21 -3.95 8.09 4.76
C ALA A 21 -4.53 9.05 5.80
N GLU A 22 -5.85 9.11 5.85
CA GLU A 22 -6.58 9.85 6.86
C GLU A 22 -7.33 8.85 7.74
N TRP A 23 -7.03 8.89 9.03
CA TRP A 23 -7.67 8.07 10.04
C TRP A 23 -8.51 8.99 10.93
N GLU A 24 -9.82 8.96 10.76
CA GLU A 24 -10.76 9.80 11.50
C GLU A 24 -11.83 8.93 12.19
N PRO A 25 -11.52 8.35 13.37
CA PRO A 25 -12.44 7.55 14.14
C PRO A 25 -13.77 8.24 14.45
N SER A 26 -13.74 9.56 14.72
CA SER A 26 -14.94 10.29 15.13
C SER A 26 -15.92 10.47 13.97
N ALA A 27 -15.40 10.62 12.76
CA ALA A 27 -16.18 10.62 11.53
C ALA A 27 -16.37 9.21 10.92
N LYS A 28 -15.90 8.17 11.63
CA LYS A 28 -16.11 6.75 11.33
C LYS A 28 -15.52 6.28 10.00
N TYR A 29 -14.30 6.68 9.67
CA TYR A 29 -13.61 6.13 8.49
C TYR A 29 -12.08 6.08 8.59
N ILE A 30 -11.51 5.27 7.71
CA ILE A 30 -10.13 5.41 7.22
C ILE A 30 -10.22 5.60 5.71
N ARG A 31 -9.52 6.61 5.18
CA ARG A 31 -9.48 6.90 3.74
C ARG A 31 -8.05 6.95 3.26
N THR A 32 -7.79 6.52 2.03
CA THR A 32 -6.47 6.67 1.41
C THR A 32 -6.52 7.22 0.00
N TRP A 33 -5.44 7.89 -0.37
CA TRP A 33 -5.20 8.47 -1.68
C TRP A 33 -3.81 8.10 -2.18
N PHE A 34 -3.66 8.12 -3.50
CA PHE A 34 -2.39 8.06 -4.19
C PHE A 34 -2.40 9.10 -5.31
N TRP A 35 -1.35 9.89 -5.38
CA TRP A 35 -1.08 10.79 -6.50
C TRP A 35 0.25 10.42 -7.14
N PRO A 36 0.30 10.19 -8.46
CA PRO A 36 1.56 10.11 -9.18
C PRO A 36 2.40 11.37 -8.93
N ARG A 37 3.72 11.22 -8.96
CA ARG A 37 4.62 12.35 -8.73
C ARG A 37 4.30 13.53 -9.65
N GLY A 38 4.18 14.71 -9.06
CA GLY A 38 3.82 15.95 -9.75
C GLY A 38 2.32 16.21 -9.85
N GLN A 39 1.47 15.29 -9.36
CA GLN A 39 0.02 15.45 -9.30
C GLN A 39 -0.50 15.61 -7.87
N GLU A 40 0.41 15.84 -6.90
CA GLU A 40 0.03 16.11 -5.53
C GLU A 40 -0.83 17.38 -5.40
N PRO A 41 -1.87 17.35 -4.54
CA PRO A 41 -2.59 18.54 -4.16
C PRO A 41 -1.67 19.65 -3.61
N VAL A 42 -1.93 20.90 -3.98
CA VAL A 42 -1.07 22.06 -3.64
C VAL A 42 -0.95 22.29 -2.14
N ASP A 43 -1.98 21.95 -1.39
CA ASP A 43 -2.05 22.08 0.06
C ASP A 43 -1.07 21.12 0.79
N LEU A 44 -0.74 19.97 0.18
CA LEU A 44 0.34 19.10 0.66
C LEU A 44 1.70 19.81 0.56
N MET A 45 1.97 20.48 -0.57
CA MET A 45 3.20 21.24 -0.78
C MET A 45 3.32 22.43 0.17
N GLN A 46 2.18 23.03 0.52
CA GLN A 46 2.08 24.12 1.50
C GLN A 46 2.07 23.65 2.95
N ARG A 47 2.11 22.33 3.20
CA ARG A 47 2.04 21.70 4.54
C ARG A 47 0.77 22.08 5.31
N ARG A 48 -0.34 22.24 4.60
CA ARG A 48 -1.67 22.57 5.15
C ARG A 48 -2.72 21.58 4.60
N PRO A 49 -2.56 20.27 4.87
CA PRO A 49 -3.41 19.25 4.27
C PRO A 49 -4.89 19.49 4.59
N ASP A 50 -5.73 19.51 3.56
CA ASP A 50 -7.19 19.54 3.64
C ASP A 50 -7.79 18.38 2.81
N PRO A 51 -8.06 17.22 3.46
CA PRO A 51 -8.64 16.05 2.80
C PRO A 51 -9.98 16.28 2.12
N ALA A 52 -10.72 17.34 2.46
CA ALA A 52 -11.97 17.67 1.79
C ALA A 52 -11.76 18.13 0.33
N LEU A 53 -10.57 18.61 0.00
CA LEU A 53 -10.21 19.12 -1.34
C LEU A 53 -9.60 18.04 -2.26
N TRP A 54 -9.31 16.86 -1.73
CA TRP A 54 -8.54 15.81 -2.43
C TRP A 54 -9.38 14.95 -3.38
N GLY A 55 -10.69 15.16 -3.43
CA GLY A 55 -11.61 14.38 -4.26
C GLY A 55 -11.83 12.96 -3.74
N LEU A 56 -12.23 12.06 -4.64
CA LEU A 56 -12.61 10.70 -4.29
C LEU A 56 -11.39 9.91 -3.75
N PRO A 57 -11.45 9.32 -2.55
CA PRO A 57 -10.38 8.47 -2.06
C PRO A 57 -10.28 7.20 -2.90
N TYR A 58 -9.06 6.69 -3.07
CA TYR A 58 -8.84 5.38 -3.69
C TYR A 58 -9.45 4.26 -2.83
N SER A 59 -9.32 4.37 -1.51
CA SER A 59 -9.95 3.41 -0.60
C SER A 59 -10.70 4.11 0.51
N TYR A 60 -11.86 3.56 0.87
CA TYR A 60 -12.70 4.00 1.97
C TYR A 60 -13.05 2.79 2.84
N PHE A 61 -12.60 2.81 4.08
CA PHE A 61 -12.93 1.80 5.08
C PHE A 61 -13.87 2.41 6.10
N SER A 62 -15.11 1.91 6.14
CA SER A 62 -16.08 2.32 7.15
C SER A 62 -15.65 1.83 8.53
N LEU A 63 -15.64 2.73 9.50
CA LEU A 63 -15.51 2.42 10.92
C LEU A 63 -16.86 2.55 11.66
N ASP A 64 -17.98 2.46 10.93
CA ASP A 64 -19.29 2.40 11.56
C ASP A 64 -19.41 1.11 12.41
N PRO A 65 -19.88 1.17 13.66
CA PRO A 65 -19.97 0.01 14.54
C PRO A 65 -20.79 -1.15 13.99
N SER A 66 -21.72 -0.91 13.06
CA SER A 66 -22.49 -1.96 12.39
C SER A 66 -21.68 -2.77 11.36
N VAL A 67 -20.53 -2.23 10.90
CA VAL A 67 -19.65 -2.83 9.90
C VAL A 67 -18.30 -3.20 10.52
N CYS A 68 -17.61 -2.23 11.11
CA CYS A 68 -16.31 -2.37 11.75
C CYS A 68 -16.17 -1.30 12.83
N SER A 69 -16.04 -1.70 14.09
CA SER A 69 -15.91 -0.71 15.16
C SER A 69 -14.56 0.01 15.10
N ALA A 70 -14.57 1.35 15.19
CA ALA A 70 -13.35 2.15 15.31
C ALA A 70 -12.44 1.70 16.47
N ARG A 71 -12.99 1.03 17.50
CA ARG A 71 -12.25 0.50 18.65
C ARG A 71 -11.25 -0.61 18.30
N HIS A 72 -11.34 -1.20 17.11
CA HIS A 72 -10.34 -2.18 16.64
C HIS A 72 -8.99 -1.53 16.31
N PHE A 73 -8.93 -0.20 16.17
CA PHE A 73 -7.73 0.55 15.83
C PHE A 73 -7.38 1.51 16.97
N ALA A 74 -6.17 1.41 17.50
CA ALA A 74 -5.68 2.30 18.54
C ALA A 74 -4.15 2.39 18.47
N ASN A 75 -3.59 3.57 18.75
CA ASN A 75 -2.15 3.77 18.86
C ASN A 75 -1.34 3.20 17.68
N MET A 76 -1.83 3.47 16.46
CA MET A 76 -1.21 3.00 15.22
C MET A 76 0.22 3.51 15.10
N ARG A 77 1.10 2.67 14.53
CA ARG A 77 2.50 2.99 14.28
C ARG A 77 2.78 2.85 12.79
N LEU A 78 3.60 3.74 12.25
CA LEU A 78 4.12 3.55 10.90
C LEU A 78 5.21 2.49 10.92
N VAL A 79 5.10 1.52 10.02
CA VAL A 79 6.06 0.43 9.84
C VAL A 79 6.41 0.39 8.35
N PHE A 80 7.71 0.31 8.06
CA PHE A 80 8.23 0.04 6.74
C PHE A 80 9.06 -1.24 6.83
N ASP A 81 8.69 -2.25 6.07
CA ASP A 81 9.40 -3.53 6.00
C ASP A 81 9.51 -4.02 4.56
N ILE A 82 10.52 -4.85 4.33
CA ILE A 82 10.65 -5.68 3.14
C ILE A 82 10.91 -7.09 3.67
N THR A 83 9.89 -7.95 3.56
CA THR A 83 9.99 -9.37 3.90
C THR A 83 9.92 -10.22 2.65
N PHE A 84 10.42 -11.45 2.76
CA PHE A 84 10.50 -12.39 1.65
C PHE A 84 9.71 -13.65 1.96
N CYS A 85 9.01 -14.15 0.95
CA CYS A 85 8.23 -15.38 1.03
C CYS A 85 7.18 -15.32 2.15
N GLY A 86 7.34 -16.14 3.19
CA GLY A 86 6.42 -16.18 4.33
C GLY A 86 4.98 -16.50 3.93
N ASP A 87 4.05 -16.11 4.80
CA ASP A 87 2.65 -16.53 4.72
C ASP A 87 1.94 -16.07 3.45
N LEU A 88 2.37 -14.94 2.86
CA LEU A 88 1.76 -14.40 1.66
C LEU A 88 2.58 -14.69 0.40
N ALA A 89 3.79 -14.13 0.28
CA ALA A 89 4.57 -14.24 -0.96
C ALA A 89 5.04 -15.69 -1.20
N GLY A 90 5.30 -16.46 -0.15
CA GLY A 90 5.63 -17.89 -0.27
C GLY A 90 4.42 -18.69 -0.74
N ALA A 91 3.25 -18.48 -0.12
CA ALA A 91 2.01 -19.17 -0.49
C ALA A 91 1.50 -18.83 -1.90
N THR A 92 1.85 -17.66 -2.42
CA THR A 92 1.41 -17.18 -3.75
C THR A 92 2.48 -17.30 -4.84
N PHE A 93 3.70 -17.72 -4.50
CA PHE A 93 4.85 -17.76 -5.39
C PHE A 93 4.60 -18.53 -6.69
N MET A 94 3.93 -19.69 -6.61
CA MET A 94 3.60 -20.49 -7.79
C MET A 94 2.70 -19.75 -8.79
N ARG A 95 1.78 -18.92 -8.29
CA ARG A 95 0.87 -18.13 -9.13
C ARG A 95 1.57 -16.91 -9.70
N ASP A 96 2.35 -16.22 -8.88
CA ASP A 96 2.89 -14.90 -9.22
C ASP A 96 4.25 -14.98 -9.95
N CYS A 97 5.01 -16.06 -9.74
CA CYS A 97 6.31 -16.34 -10.37
C CYS A 97 6.39 -17.78 -10.92
N PRO A 98 5.48 -18.22 -11.80
CA PRO A 98 5.32 -19.63 -12.17
C PRO A 98 6.57 -20.27 -12.79
N GLU A 99 7.33 -19.52 -13.60
CA GLU A 99 8.55 -20.02 -14.27
C GLU A 99 9.70 -20.28 -13.30
N VAL A 100 9.77 -19.51 -12.21
CA VAL A 100 10.76 -19.71 -11.15
C VAL A 100 10.29 -20.82 -10.21
N ALA A 101 8.99 -20.80 -9.87
CA ALA A 101 8.37 -21.78 -9.00
C ALA A 101 8.40 -23.22 -9.57
N SER A 102 8.52 -23.38 -10.90
CA SER A 102 8.72 -24.71 -11.51
C SER A 102 10.12 -25.28 -11.29
N GLN A 103 11.08 -24.46 -10.85
CA GLN A 103 12.49 -24.82 -10.69
C GLN A 103 12.92 -24.87 -9.22
N MET A 104 12.35 -24.01 -8.38
CA MET A 104 12.72 -23.88 -6.98
C MET A 104 11.60 -23.24 -6.15
N SER A 105 11.66 -23.41 -4.84
CA SER A 105 10.80 -22.72 -3.87
C SER A 105 11.12 -21.22 -3.77
N CYS A 106 10.21 -20.46 -3.17
CA CYS A 106 10.45 -19.03 -2.92
C CYS A 106 11.71 -18.82 -2.07
N GLU A 107 11.87 -19.61 -1.02
CA GLU A 107 12.98 -19.54 -0.07
C GLU A 107 14.32 -19.86 -0.75
N GLU A 108 14.34 -20.84 -1.65
CA GLU A 108 15.53 -21.15 -2.46
C GLU A 108 15.88 -20.00 -3.41
N PHE A 109 14.86 -19.39 -4.05
CA PHE A 109 15.07 -18.27 -4.94
C PHE A 109 15.72 -17.07 -4.23
N VAL A 110 15.13 -16.62 -3.11
CA VAL A 110 15.67 -15.46 -2.38
C VAL A 110 17.03 -15.74 -1.74
N ARG A 111 17.33 -17.01 -1.42
CA ARG A 111 18.64 -17.42 -0.88
C ARG A 111 19.74 -17.42 -1.93
N HIS A 112 19.45 -17.92 -3.13
CA HIS A 112 20.46 -18.14 -4.17
C HIS A 112 20.62 -16.95 -5.13
N TYR A 113 19.66 -16.02 -5.15
CA TYR A 113 19.67 -14.88 -6.06
C TYR A 113 19.58 -13.53 -5.31
N PRO A 114 20.60 -13.17 -4.51
CA PRO A 114 20.57 -11.98 -3.66
C PRO A 114 20.58 -10.63 -4.42
N GLY A 115 20.85 -10.64 -5.73
CA GLY A 115 20.90 -9.43 -6.57
C GLY A 115 19.60 -9.10 -7.32
N VAL A 116 18.58 -9.95 -7.22
CA VAL A 116 17.25 -9.78 -7.85
C VAL A 116 16.12 -9.69 -6.82
N ALA A 117 16.47 -9.87 -5.54
CA ALA A 117 15.60 -9.65 -4.40
C ALA A 117 15.55 -8.15 -4.03
#